data_AF-A0AB37EAA7-F1
#
_entry.id   AF-A0AB37EAA7-F1
#
_cell.length_a   1.000
_cell.length_b   1.000
_cell.length_c   1.000
_cell.angle_alpha   90.00
_cell.angle_beta   90.00
_cell.angle_gamma   90.00
#
_symmetry.space_group_name_H-M   'P 1'
#
loop_
_entity.id
_entity.type
_entity.pdbx_description
1 polymer ?
#
loop_
_entity_poly.entity_id
_entity_poly.type
_entity_poly.pdbx_seq_one_letter_code
_entity_poly.pdbx_strand_id
1 'polypeptide(L)'
;MTEHLDYEVEEHRRAWVDRKIASVMGDDHKARHGEYGRLLDGVTRTAALEAVAAGHRHNDTTGRYGRNVFDEMLAAASVPIDHLRYAFAPSWDDNSGRVWSHRHYVLSDVTAKPEQRAKMVPQFQRPEIEEVVGRYVAGTVKSAEADRVFVDVMVAMEFYQFADSVLNAPHIPILAPSAWKRRPITDWIFGRFMSAVAGYLGYLLFWFASKAFFPERWLWIVGFILTGLFFLEATWSLIMLPSEWIKVRAHQKKVTLYLDQMNGLYRSLASDGPISARHISELVAKSTDVGVIWPATLHVLLEDIMARGGRF
;
A
#
# COMPACT_ATOMS: atom_id res chain seq x y z
N MET A 1 -17.81 -4.72 31.30
CA MET A 1 -18.48 -3.59 31.96
C MET A 1 -18.56 -2.50 30.92
N THR A 2 -19.74 -2.15 30.41
CA THR A 2 -19.90 -0.96 29.56
C THR A 2 -19.84 0.24 30.48
N GLU A 3 -18.66 0.83 30.64
CA GLU A 3 -18.53 2.13 31.29
C GLU A 3 -19.29 3.14 30.44
N HIS A 4 -20.40 3.62 31.01
CA HIS A 4 -21.18 4.68 30.40
C HIS A 4 -20.59 6.01 30.87
N LEU A 5 -20.30 6.88 29.91
CA LEU A 5 -19.99 8.28 30.20
C LEU A 5 -21.23 8.93 30.81
N ASP A 6 -21.01 9.77 31.82
CA ASP A 6 -22.05 10.64 32.34
C ASP A 6 -22.60 11.50 31.20
N TYR A 7 -23.91 11.79 31.25
CA TYR A 7 -24.61 12.51 30.19
C TYR A 7 -23.93 13.84 29.82
N GLU A 8 -23.50 14.61 30.83
CA GLU A 8 -22.82 15.90 30.62
C GLU A 8 -21.47 15.75 29.90
N VAL A 9 -20.71 14.69 30.20
CA VAL A 9 -19.41 14.42 29.56
C VAL A 9 -19.61 13.99 28.10
N GLU A 10 -20.61 13.14 27.86
CA GLU A 10 -20.96 12.69 26.52
C GLU A 10 -21.50 13.85 25.66
N GLU A 11 -22.31 14.75 26.23
CA GLU A 11 -22.79 15.95 25.54
C GLU A 11 -21.65 16.89 25.16
N HIS A 12 -20.74 17.19 26.10
CA HIS A 12 -19.58 18.05 25.83
C HIS A 12 -18.64 17.44 24.77
N ARG A 13 -18.37 16.14 24.86
CA ARG A 13 -17.58 15.40 23.85
C ARG A 13 -18.21 15.48 22.47
N ARG A 14 -19.52 15.22 22.36
CA ARG A 14 -20.24 15.33 21.08
C ARG A 14 -20.17 16.73 20.51
N ALA A 15 -20.36 17.76 21.33
CA ALA A 15 -20.24 19.15 20.90
C ALA A 15 -18.81 19.48 20.44
N TRP A 16 -17.79 18.91 21.08
CA TRP A 16 -16.40 19.04 20.64
C TRP A 16 -16.17 18.38 19.27
N VAL A 17 -16.65 17.14 19.09
CA VAL A 17 -16.56 16.40 17.82
C VAL A 17 -17.27 17.16 16.69
N ASP A 18 -18.46 17.69 16.95
CA ASP A 18 -19.22 18.48 15.98
C ASP A 18 -18.48 19.76 15.57
N ARG A 19 -17.90 20.49 16.54
CA ARG A 19 -17.07 21.67 16.25
C ARG A 19 -15.84 21.30 15.42
N LYS A 20 -15.21 20.17 15.72
CA LYS A 20 -14.02 19.70 15.01
C LYS A 20 -14.36 19.33 13.56
N ILE A 21 -15.43 18.57 13.35
CA ILE A 21 -15.97 18.24 12.02
C ILE A 21 -16.30 19.51 11.26
N ALA A 22 -17.03 20.46 11.87
CA ALA A 22 -17.39 21.72 11.23
C ALA A 22 -16.16 22.55 10.84
N SER A 23 -15.12 22.56 11.67
CA SER A 23 -13.86 23.25 11.37
C SER A 23 -13.10 22.67 10.18
N VAL A 24 -13.33 21.39 9.85
CA VAL A 24 -12.62 20.66 8.81
C VAL A 24 -13.43 20.56 7.52
N MET A 25 -14.75 20.36 7.63
CA MET A 25 -15.63 20.00 6.53
C MET A 25 -16.77 21.01 6.30
N GLY A 26 -16.86 22.06 7.14
CA GLY A 26 -18.01 22.97 7.18
C GLY A 26 -19.23 22.34 7.83
N ASP A 27 -20.37 23.03 7.78
CA ASP A 27 -21.62 22.64 8.44
C ASP A 27 -22.38 21.46 7.76
N ASP A 28 -21.68 20.60 7.01
CA ASP A 28 -22.31 19.44 6.38
C ASP A 28 -22.59 18.33 7.42
N HIS A 29 -23.85 18.20 7.83
CA HIS A 29 -24.30 17.16 8.74
C HIS A 29 -24.03 15.73 8.25
N LYS A 30 -23.87 15.49 6.93
CA LYS A 30 -23.49 14.16 6.42
C LYS A 30 -22.06 13.79 6.80
N ALA A 31 -21.21 14.77 7.03
CA ALA A 31 -19.81 14.60 7.36
C ALA A 31 -19.60 13.93 8.73
N ARG A 32 -20.54 14.12 9.67
CA ARG A 32 -20.55 13.43 10.98
C ARG A 32 -20.71 11.92 10.86
N HIS A 33 -21.50 11.46 9.89
CA HIS A 33 -21.74 10.04 9.67
C HIS A 33 -20.74 9.42 8.68
N GLY A 34 -19.80 10.22 8.15
CA GLY A 34 -18.69 9.76 7.33
C GLY A 34 -17.68 8.91 8.10
N GLU A 35 -16.67 8.42 7.40
CA GLU A 35 -15.60 7.58 7.98
C GLU A 35 -14.78 8.35 9.02
N TYR A 36 -14.36 9.57 8.70
CA TYR A 36 -13.64 10.44 9.63
C TYR A 36 -14.47 10.78 10.88
N GLY A 37 -15.74 11.15 10.71
CA GLY A 37 -16.63 11.46 11.84
C GLY A 37 -16.82 10.26 12.77
N ARG A 38 -17.04 9.06 12.23
CA ARG A 38 -17.16 7.82 13.02
C ARG A 38 -15.86 7.46 13.75
N LEU A 39 -14.72 7.58 13.08
CA LEU A 39 -13.42 7.30 13.68
C LEU A 39 -13.09 8.30 14.79
N LEU A 40 -13.33 9.59 14.55
CA LEU A 40 -13.16 10.64 15.55
C LEU A 40 -14.08 10.44 16.75
N ASP A 41 -15.34 10.04 16.54
CA ASP A 41 -16.28 9.74 17.61
C ASP A 41 -15.79 8.60 18.51
N GLY A 42 -15.32 7.49 17.93
CA GLY A 42 -14.79 6.34 18.69
C GLY A 42 -13.53 6.68 19.49
N VAL A 43 -12.57 7.35 18.85
CA VAL A 43 -11.29 7.76 19.47
C VAL A 43 -11.53 8.74 20.62
N THR A 44 -12.35 9.78 20.39
CA THR A 44 -12.68 10.77 21.43
C THR A 44 -13.51 10.19 22.55
N ARG A 45 -14.34 9.18 22.28
CA ARG A 45 -15.07 8.46 23.34
C ARG A 45 -14.12 7.70 24.26
N THR A 46 -13.09 7.08 23.70
CA THR A 46 -12.07 6.40 24.50
C THR A 46 -11.25 7.39 25.32
N ALA A 47 -10.83 8.50 24.70
CA ALA A 47 -10.18 9.61 25.41
C ALA A 47 -11.02 10.14 26.59
N ALA A 48 -12.33 10.30 26.38
CA ALA A 48 -13.24 10.78 27.41
C ALA A 48 -13.38 9.78 28.58
N LEU A 49 -13.42 8.47 28.29
CA LEU A 49 -13.46 7.43 29.32
C LEU A 49 -12.16 7.44 30.15
N GLU A 50 -11.00 7.53 29.49
CA GLU A 50 -9.71 7.63 30.17
C GLU A 50 -9.61 8.90 31.04
N ALA A 51 -10.09 10.04 30.53
CA ALA A 51 -10.12 11.29 31.29
C ALA A 51 -10.99 11.16 32.55
N VAL A 52 -12.18 10.56 32.42
CA VAL A 52 -13.08 10.31 33.56
C VAL A 52 -12.47 9.34 34.56
N ALA A 53 -11.82 8.27 34.08
CA ALA A 53 -11.13 7.29 34.94
C ALA A 53 -9.94 7.91 35.69
N ALA A 54 -9.25 8.88 35.07
CA ALA A 54 -8.20 9.68 35.71
C ALA A 54 -8.73 10.74 36.70
N GLY A 55 -10.06 10.83 36.88
CA GLY A 55 -10.69 11.78 37.79
C GLY A 55 -10.92 13.17 37.20
N HIS A 56 -10.63 13.38 35.92
CA HIS A 56 -10.87 14.64 35.22
C HIS A 56 -12.36 14.74 34.83
N ARG A 57 -13.22 15.14 35.78
CA ARG A 57 -14.63 15.46 35.49
C ARG A 57 -14.80 16.91 35.07
N HIS A 58 -15.83 17.15 34.25
CA HIS A 58 -16.27 18.48 33.81
C HIS A 58 -16.62 19.43 34.99
N ASN A 59 -16.72 18.93 36.24
CA ASN A 59 -17.24 19.66 37.39
C ASN A 59 -16.40 19.58 38.67
N ASP A 60 -15.07 19.40 38.58
CA ASP A 60 -14.23 19.73 39.74
C ASP A 60 -14.27 21.25 39.95
N THR A 61 -14.46 21.66 41.21
CA THR A 61 -14.78 23.00 41.74
C THR A 61 -13.79 24.13 41.42
N THR A 62 -12.91 23.94 40.43
CA THR A 62 -11.99 24.93 39.86
C THR A 62 -12.32 25.32 38.41
N GLY A 63 -13.44 24.86 37.83
CA GLY A 63 -14.24 25.48 36.74
C GLY A 63 -13.62 25.71 35.34
N ARG A 64 -12.30 25.92 35.24
CA ARG A 64 -11.50 26.13 34.03
C ARG A 64 -10.40 25.08 33.85
N TYR A 65 -9.79 24.58 34.93
CA TYR A 65 -8.62 23.70 34.82
C TYR A 65 -8.98 22.28 34.34
N GLY A 66 -10.06 21.68 34.88
CA GLY A 66 -10.52 20.34 34.45
C GLY A 66 -11.07 20.31 33.01
N ARG A 67 -11.64 21.42 32.52
CA ARG A 67 -12.09 21.55 31.12
C ARG A 67 -10.92 21.56 30.14
N ASN A 68 -9.83 22.25 30.48
CA ASN A 68 -8.65 22.32 29.63
C ASN A 68 -8.00 20.93 29.45
N VAL A 69 -7.84 20.16 30.53
CA VAL A 69 -7.23 18.81 30.45
C VAL A 69 -8.10 17.83 29.65
N PHE A 70 -9.42 17.87 29.84
CA PHE A 70 -10.34 17.04 29.05
C PHE A 70 -10.28 17.39 27.55
N ASP A 71 -10.36 18.69 27.21
CA ASP A 71 -10.27 19.14 25.82
C ASP A 71 -8.88 18.88 25.21
N GLU A 72 -7.80 18.95 26.00
CA GLU A 72 -6.45 18.57 25.60
C GLU A 72 -6.34 17.08 25.29
N MET A 73 -6.96 16.21 26.08
CA MET A 73 -7.00 14.76 25.80
C MET A 73 -7.80 14.47 24.52
N LEU A 74 -8.95 15.12 24.32
CA LEU A 74 -9.72 14.98 23.08
C LEU A 74 -8.91 15.46 21.87
N ALA A 75 -8.21 16.59 21.99
CA ALA A 75 -7.36 17.13 20.95
C ALA A 75 -6.17 16.21 20.65
N ALA A 76 -5.48 15.70 21.68
CA ALA A 76 -4.37 14.77 21.51
C ALA A 76 -4.81 13.49 20.81
N ALA A 77 -6.00 12.98 21.14
CA ALA A 77 -6.57 11.80 20.51
C ALA A 77 -6.96 12.05 19.03
N SER A 78 -7.39 13.26 18.66
CA SER A 78 -7.76 13.56 17.28
C SER A 78 -6.57 13.77 16.35
N VAL A 79 -5.40 14.17 16.87
CA VAL A 79 -4.22 14.53 16.06
C VAL A 79 -3.80 13.42 15.07
N PRO A 80 -3.68 12.14 15.47
CA PRO A 80 -3.36 11.08 14.51
C PRO A 80 -4.43 10.91 13.42
N ILE A 81 -5.71 11.15 13.75
CA ILE A 81 -6.83 11.02 12.80
C ILE A 81 -6.80 12.18 11.79
N ASP A 82 -6.48 13.38 12.25
CA ASP A 82 -6.29 14.54 11.38
C ASP A 82 -5.12 14.32 10.42
N HIS A 83 -3.97 13.84 10.91
CA HIS A 83 -2.84 13.55 10.05
C HIS A 83 -3.13 12.40 9.07
N LEU A 84 -3.87 11.37 9.50
CA LEU A 84 -4.29 10.29 8.61
C LEU A 84 -5.15 10.84 7.47
N ARG A 85 -6.07 11.76 7.76
CA ARG A 85 -6.88 12.44 6.74
C ARG A 85 -5.98 13.16 5.72
N TYR A 86 -4.97 13.90 6.17
CA TYR A 86 -4.05 14.59 5.28
C TYR A 86 -3.24 13.62 4.40
N ALA A 87 -2.87 12.45 4.91
CA ALA A 87 -2.19 11.43 4.13
C ALA A 87 -3.04 10.89 2.95
N PHE A 88 -4.37 11.05 3.01
CA PHE A 88 -5.32 10.65 1.96
C PHE A 88 -5.95 11.82 1.20
N ALA A 89 -5.62 13.06 1.57
CA ALA A 89 -6.11 14.26 0.92
C ALA A 89 -5.37 14.48 -0.42
N PRO A 90 -6.07 14.60 -1.57
CA PRO A 90 -5.43 14.90 -2.86
C PRO A 90 -4.78 16.29 -2.91
N SER A 91 -5.22 17.20 -2.04
CA SER A 91 -4.67 18.55 -1.90
C SER A 91 -4.88 19.08 -0.47
N TRP A 92 -4.11 20.10 -0.09
CA TRP A 92 -4.23 20.77 1.20
C TRP A 92 -5.61 21.41 1.44
N ASP A 93 -6.32 21.74 0.37
CA ASP A 93 -7.67 22.32 0.39
C ASP A 93 -8.80 21.25 0.38
N ASP A 94 -8.46 19.96 0.45
CA ASP A 94 -9.47 18.90 0.48
C ASP A 94 -10.15 18.80 1.85
N ASN A 95 -11.42 19.23 1.88
CA ASN A 95 -12.30 19.17 3.04
C ASN A 95 -13.21 17.91 3.04
N SER A 96 -12.89 16.89 2.25
CA SER A 96 -13.76 15.71 2.06
C SER A 96 -13.89 14.77 3.26
N GLY A 97 -13.10 14.96 4.33
CA GLY A 97 -13.09 14.05 5.48
C GLY A 97 -12.72 12.62 5.13
N ARG A 98 -12.06 12.39 3.99
CA ARG A 98 -11.70 11.06 3.55
C ARG A 98 -10.59 10.50 4.43
N VAL A 99 -10.84 9.33 5.00
CA VAL A 99 -9.84 8.50 5.68
C VAL A 99 -9.83 7.13 5.01
N TRP A 100 -9.10 6.18 5.60
CA TRP A 100 -9.06 4.83 5.08
C TRP A 100 -10.36 4.06 5.39
N SER A 101 -10.86 3.34 4.40
CA SER A 101 -11.88 2.30 4.57
C SER A 101 -11.50 1.03 3.84
N HIS A 102 -11.83 -0.09 4.48
CA HIS A 102 -11.54 -1.43 3.96
C HIS A 102 -12.23 -1.64 2.60
N ARG A 103 -11.52 -2.26 1.66
CA ARG A 103 -11.98 -2.56 0.30
C ARG A 103 -11.98 -4.04 0.05
N HIS A 104 -13.02 -4.58 -0.56
CA HIS A 104 -13.13 -6.04 -0.73
C HIS A 104 -12.30 -6.61 -1.90
N TYR A 105 -11.85 -5.77 -2.84
CA TYR A 105 -11.32 -6.25 -4.12
C TYR A 105 -10.04 -5.56 -4.61
N VAL A 106 -8.97 -5.58 -3.80
CA VAL A 106 -7.66 -4.99 -4.14
C VAL A 106 -7.14 -5.44 -5.51
N LEU A 107 -7.15 -6.76 -5.77
CA LEU A 107 -6.61 -7.30 -7.02
C LEU A 107 -7.44 -6.84 -8.24
N SER A 108 -8.75 -6.64 -8.12
CA SER A 108 -9.54 -6.10 -9.24
C SER A 108 -9.26 -4.61 -9.45
N ASP A 109 -9.07 -3.86 -8.37
CA ASP A 109 -8.75 -2.42 -8.45
C ASP A 109 -7.42 -2.22 -9.19
N VAL A 110 -6.40 -3.03 -8.87
CA VAL A 110 -5.05 -2.94 -9.44
C VAL A 110 -4.99 -3.44 -10.89
N THR A 111 -5.81 -4.42 -11.27
CA THR A 111 -5.85 -4.98 -12.64
C THR A 111 -6.81 -4.26 -13.57
N ALA A 112 -7.54 -3.26 -13.08
CA ALA A 112 -8.43 -2.43 -13.88
C ALA A 112 -7.68 -1.68 -15.00
N LYS A 113 -8.44 -1.19 -15.98
CA LYS A 113 -7.89 -0.35 -17.06
C LYS A 113 -7.20 0.90 -16.46
N PRO A 114 -6.13 1.45 -17.07
CA PRO A 114 -5.36 2.56 -16.49
C PRO A 114 -6.20 3.75 -16.02
N GLU A 115 -7.20 4.15 -16.81
CA GLU A 115 -8.12 5.25 -16.51
C GLU A 115 -9.01 4.99 -15.28
N GLN A 116 -9.41 3.74 -15.07
CA GLN A 116 -10.22 3.31 -13.93
C GLN A 116 -9.33 3.09 -12.70
N ARG A 117 -8.15 2.48 -12.90
CA ARG A 117 -7.17 2.22 -11.85
C ARG A 117 -6.76 3.51 -11.13
N ALA A 118 -6.53 4.60 -11.85
CA ALA A 118 -6.17 5.89 -11.24
C ALA A 118 -7.25 6.43 -10.28
N LYS A 119 -8.52 6.00 -10.43
CA LYS A 119 -9.63 6.36 -9.54
C LYS A 119 -9.84 5.33 -8.43
N MET A 120 -9.49 4.07 -8.69
CA MET A 120 -9.74 2.95 -7.80
C MET A 120 -8.57 2.69 -6.84
N VAL A 121 -7.32 2.76 -7.29
CA VAL A 121 -6.14 2.52 -6.45
C VAL A 121 -5.85 3.76 -5.61
N PRO A 122 -5.91 3.67 -4.29
CA PRO A 122 -5.52 4.77 -3.41
C PRO A 122 -4.04 5.10 -3.58
N GLN A 123 -3.71 6.39 -3.59
CA GLN A 123 -2.31 6.83 -3.53
C GLN A 123 -1.88 6.85 -2.07
N PHE A 124 -1.04 5.89 -1.69
CA PHE A 124 -0.50 5.81 -0.33
C PHE A 124 0.83 6.56 -0.25
N GLN A 125 0.90 7.56 0.61
CA GLN A 125 2.14 8.21 0.99
C GLN A 125 2.77 7.46 2.16
N ARG A 126 3.56 6.43 1.85
CA ARG A 126 4.12 5.52 2.86
C ARG A 126 4.80 6.21 4.05
N PRO A 127 5.73 7.17 3.84
CA PRO A 127 6.38 7.84 4.96
C PRO A 127 5.41 8.58 5.88
N GLU A 128 4.39 9.23 5.30
CA GLU A 128 3.38 9.96 6.06
C GLU A 128 2.54 9.00 6.90
N ILE A 129 2.05 7.91 6.31
CA ILE A 129 1.24 6.92 7.03
C ILE A 129 2.05 6.26 8.15
N GLU A 130 3.30 5.86 7.88
CA GLU A 130 4.18 5.28 8.90
C GLU A 130 4.46 6.27 10.03
N GLU A 131 4.65 7.56 9.73
CA GLU A 131 4.82 8.61 10.73
C GLU A 131 3.56 8.80 11.58
N VAL A 132 2.37 8.83 10.95
CA VAL A 132 1.09 8.95 11.68
C VAL A 132 0.89 7.77 12.62
N VAL A 133 1.14 6.55 12.16
CA VAL A 133 1.05 5.34 12.99
C VAL A 133 2.08 5.39 14.11
N GLY A 134 3.32 5.84 13.84
CA GLY A 134 4.34 6.02 14.85
C GLY A 134 3.94 7.02 15.93
N ARG A 135 3.37 8.16 15.54
CA ARG A 135 2.81 9.16 16.48
C ARG A 135 1.64 8.61 17.27
N TYR A 136 0.76 7.83 16.64
CA TYR A 136 -0.33 7.15 17.32
C TYR A 136 0.21 6.18 18.37
N VAL A 137 1.18 5.32 18.03
CA VAL A 137 1.82 4.38 18.96
C VAL A 137 2.55 5.10 20.10
N ALA A 138 3.17 6.25 19.85
CA ALA A 138 3.80 7.06 20.90
C ALA A 138 2.79 7.83 21.78
N GLY A 139 1.57 8.05 21.28
CA GLY A 139 0.52 8.79 21.96
C GLY A 139 -0.06 8.05 23.17
N THR A 140 -0.73 8.80 24.05
CA THR A 140 -1.29 8.29 25.30
C THR A 140 -2.65 7.62 25.11
N VAL A 141 -3.51 8.18 24.25
CA VAL A 141 -4.86 7.66 24.03
C VAL A 141 -4.85 6.60 22.93
N LYS A 142 -5.44 5.44 23.24
CA LYS A 142 -5.55 4.32 22.30
C LYS A 142 -6.98 3.87 22.15
N SER A 143 -7.43 3.57 20.95
CA SER A 143 -8.79 3.08 20.71
C SER A 143 -8.78 1.90 19.75
N ALA A 144 -9.68 0.95 19.97
CA ALA A 144 -9.84 -0.21 19.09
C ALA A 144 -10.19 0.21 17.66
N GLU A 145 -11.01 1.26 17.50
CA GLU A 145 -11.39 1.81 16.21
C GLU A 145 -10.18 2.35 15.44
N ALA A 146 -9.28 3.08 16.11
CA ALA A 146 -8.04 3.55 15.49
C ALA A 146 -7.07 2.41 15.23
N ASP A 147 -6.88 1.49 16.18
CA ASP A 147 -6.04 0.30 16.02
C ASP A 147 -6.44 -0.47 14.75
N ARG A 148 -7.75 -0.67 14.57
CA ARG A 148 -8.31 -1.33 13.39
C ARG A 148 -8.00 -0.61 12.09
N VAL A 149 -8.27 0.70 12.03
CA VAL A 149 -8.01 1.50 10.82
C VAL A 149 -6.51 1.55 10.51
N PHE A 150 -5.65 1.69 11.52
CA PHE A 150 -4.21 1.73 11.34
C PHE A 150 -3.62 0.38 10.92
N VAL A 151 -4.08 -0.75 11.48
CA VAL A 151 -3.65 -2.07 11.01
C VAL A 151 -4.11 -2.29 9.57
N ASP A 152 -5.37 -1.97 9.27
CA ASP A 152 -5.95 -2.16 7.93
C ASP A 152 -5.26 -1.30 6.87
N VAL A 153 -4.99 -0.03 7.15
CA VAL A 153 -4.30 0.87 6.21
C VAL A 153 -2.86 0.45 5.97
N MET A 154 -2.16 -0.03 6.99
CA MET A 154 -0.77 -0.49 6.87
C MET A 154 -0.66 -1.75 6.02
N VAL A 155 -1.58 -2.71 6.20
CA VAL A 155 -1.66 -3.92 5.37
C VAL A 155 -2.10 -3.57 3.96
N ALA A 156 -3.10 -2.70 3.79
CA ALA A 156 -3.59 -2.27 2.50
C ALA A 156 -2.50 -1.56 1.69
N MET A 157 -1.79 -0.62 2.31
CA MET A 157 -0.71 0.14 1.68
C MET A 157 0.32 -0.79 1.05
N GLU A 158 0.87 -1.73 1.83
CA GLU A 158 1.88 -2.66 1.34
C GLU A 158 1.28 -3.58 0.25
N PHE A 159 0.04 -4.05 0.43
CA PHE A 159 -0.59 -4.91 -0.55
C PHE A 159 -0.87 -4.20 -1.90
N TYR A 160 -1.41 -2.99 -1.89
CA TYR A 160 -1.65 -2.20 -3.10
C TYR A 160 -0.34 -1.85 -3.81
N GLN A 161 0.67 -1.39 -3.06
CA GLN A 161 1.98 -1.04 -3.64
C GLN A 161 2.68 -2.26 -4.24
N PHE A 162 2.69 -3.39 -3.53
CA PHE A 162 3.26 -4.63 -4.03
C PHE A 162 2.50 -5.14 -5.27
N ALA A 163 1.16 -5.21 -5.21
CA ALA A 163 0.34 -5.67 -6.32
C ALA A 163 0.51 -4.78 -7.56
N ASP A 164 0.50 -3.45 -7.41
CA ASP A 164 0.69 -2.53 -8.53
C ASP A 164 2.10 -2.67 -9.12
N SER A 165 3.13 -2.73 -8.29
CA SER A 165 4.52 -2.86 -8.76
C SER A 165 4.75 -4.14 -9.57
N VAL A 166 4.14 -5.27 -9.17
CA VAL A 166 4.37 -6.55 -9.85
C VAL A 166 3.44 -6.74 -11.05
N LEU A 167 2.15 -6.43 -10.89
CA LEU A 167 1.15 -6.65 -11.94
C LEU A 167 1.23 -5.58 -13.04
N ASN A 168 1.61 -4.36 -12.69
CA ASN A 168 1.64 -3.24 -13.62
C ASN A 168 3.03 -2.80 -14.08
N ALA A 169 4.10 -3.48 -13.63
CA ALA A 169 5.44 -3.28 -14.18
C ALA A 169 5.43 -3.23 -15.72
N PRO A 170 6.09 -2.24 -16.34
CA PRO A 170 6.25 -2.21 -17.79
C PRO A 170 7.01 -3.47 -18.23
N HIS A 171 6.59 -4.06 -19.34
CA HIS A 171 7.30 -5.18 -19.96
C HIS A 171 7.80 -4.75 -21.32
N ILE A 172 9.11 -4.51 -21.39
CA ILE A 172 9.84 -4.36 -22.65
C ILE A 172 10.93 -5.42 -22.59
N PRO A 173 10.91 -6.46 -23.47
CA PRO A 173 11.80 -7.63 -23.36
C PRO A 173 13.29 -7.32 -23.21
N ILE A 174 13.73 -6.15 -23.70
CA ILE A 174 15.13 -5.72 -23.72
C ILE A 174 15.41 -4.57 -22.72
N LEU A 175 14.43 -3.69 -22.46
CA LEU A 175 14.65 -2.44 -21.70
C LEU A 175 14.08 -2.49 -20.26
N ALA A 176 13.00 -3.24 -20.06
CA ALA A 176 12.30 -3.31 -18.78
C ALA A 176 11.62 -4.67 -18.65
N PRO A 177 12.38 -5.74 -18.37
CA PRO A 177 11.82 -7.08 -18.29
C PRO A 177 10.99 -7.23 -17.01
N SER A 178 9.66 -7.06 -17.10
CA SER A 178 8.75 -7.54 -16.06
C SER A 178 8.73 -9.07 -16.07
N ALA A 179 9.18 -9.69 -14.97
CA ALA A 179 9.19 -11.14 -14.82
C ALA A 179 7.77 -11.74 -14.77
N TRP A 180 6.77 -10.96 -14.35
CA TRP A 180 5.37 -11.37 -14.32
C TRP A 180 4.76 -11.45 -15.73
N LYS A 181 4.98 -10.42 -16.56
CA LYS A 181 4.44 -10.33 -17.93
C LYS A 181 5.29 -11.03 -18.99
N ARG A 182 6.46 -11.55 -18.60
CA ARG A 182 7.40 -12.23 -19.50
C ARG A 182 6.71 -13.40 -20.18
N ARG A 183 6.83 -13.45 -21.51
CA ARG A 183 6.26 -14.51 -22.35
C ARG A 183 7.42 -15.12 -23.16
N PRO A 184 8.05 -16.19 -22.65
CA PRO A 184 9.34 -16.67 -23.17
C PRO A 184 9.39 -16.86 -24.69
N ILE A 185 8.32 -17.37 -25.28
CA ILE A 185 8.22 -17.60 -26.73
C ILE A 185 8.11 -16.28 -27.49
N THR A 186 7.21 -15.37 -27.09
CA THR A 186 7.04 -14.09 -27.80
C THR A 186 8.27 -13.20 -27.64
N ASP A 187 8.89 -13.22 -26.45
CA ASP A 187 10.09 -12.45 -26.15
C ASP A 187 11.28 -12.99 -26.95
N TRP A 188 11.37 -14.31 -27.12
CA TRP A 188 12.36 -14.94 -27.99
C TRP A 188 12.16 -14.53 -29.45
N ILE A 189 10.93 -14.64 -29.98
CA ILE A 189 10.60 -14.21 -31.36
C ILE A 189 10.92 -12.73 -31.58
N PHE A 190 10.50 -11.87 -30.65
CA PHE A 190 10.78 -10.43 -30.72
C PHE A 190 12.29 -10.15 -30.66
N GLY A 191 13.02 -10.85 -29.78
CA GLY A 191 14.47 -10.79 -29.71
C GLY A 191 15.15 -11.23 -31.00
N ARG A 192 14.63 -12.27 -31.68
CA ARG A 192 15.12 -12.70 -33.01
C ARG A 192 14.92 -11.60 -34.04
N PHE A 193 13.74 -11.00 -34.07
CA PHE A 193 13.43 -9.89 -34.99
C PHE A 193 14.36 -8.70 -34.75
N MET A 194 14.53 -8.26 -33.50
CA MET A 194 15.41 -7.15 -33.16
C MET A 194 16.88 -7.44 -33.46
N SER A 195 17.35 -8.68 -33.21
CA SER A 195 18.71 -9.11 -33.56
C SER A 195 18.92 -9.11 -35.07
N ALA A 196 17.94 -9.53 -35.87
CA ALA A 196 18.00 -9.47 -37.33
C ALA A 196 18.05 -8.01 -37.84
N VAL A 197 17.23 -7.11 -37.26
CA VAL A 197 17.26 -5.67 -37.58
C VAL A 197 18.61 -5.06 -37.23
N ALA A 198 19.15 -5.34 -36.04
CA ALA A 198 20.45 -4.85 -35.60
C ALA A 198 21.59 -5.38 -36.49
N GLY A 199 21.55 -6.67 -36.84
CA GLY A 199 22.50 -7.29 -37.76
C GLY A 199 22.45 -6.67 -39.15
N TYR A 200 21.24 -6.36 -39.66
CA TYR A 200 21.06 -5.68 -40.94
C TYR A 200 21.58 -4.24 -40.91
N LEU A 201 21.31 -3.49 -39.84
CA LEU A 201 21.86 -2.13 -39.66
C LEU A 201 23.39 -2.16 -39.56
N GLY A 202 23.96 -3.13 -38.83
CA GLY A 202 25.40 -3.36 -38.76
C GLY A 202 26.00 -3.69 -40.14
N TYR A 203 25.34 -4.54 -40.92
CA TYR A 203 25.74 -4.83 -42.30
C TYR A 203 25.69 -3.59 -43.19
N LEU A 204 24.63 -2.77 -43.11
CA LEU A 204 24.53 -1.52 -43.87
C LEU A 204 25.63 -0.52 -43.51
N LEU A 205 25.91 -0.34 -42.22
CA LEU A 205 27.01 0.52 -41.75
C LEU A 205 28.35 0.03 -42.30
N PHE A 206 28.59 -1.29 -42.24
CA PHE A 206 29.80 -1.89 -42.80
C PHE A 206 29.88 -1.72 -44.33
N TRP A 207 28.77 -1.90 -45.05
CA TRP A 207 28.69 -1.70 -46.50
C TRP A 207 28.97 -0.25 -46.92
N PHE A 208 28.44 0.73 -46.17
CA PHE A 208 28.77 2.14 -46.40
C PHE A 208 30.25 2.41 -46.16
N ALA A 209 30.82 1.88 -45.07
CA ALA A 209 32.25 2.04 -44.77
C ALA A 209 33.16 1.32 -45.77
N SER A 210 32.77 0.15 -46.29
CA SER A 210 33.59 -0.63 -47.22
C SER A 210 33.82 0.08 -48.55
N LYS A 211 32.89 0.94 -48.99
CA LYS A 211 33.06 1.74 -50.22
C LYS A 211 34.30 2.64 -50.19
N ALA A 212 34.78 3.01 -49.01
CA ALA A 212 35.96 3.86 -48.85
C ALA A 212 37.24 3.07 -48.49
N PHE A 213 37.13 1.86 -47.93
CA PHE A 213 38.27 1.20 -47.27
C PHE A 213 38.50 -0.27 -47.64
N PHE A 214 37.55 -1.00 -48.24
CA PHE A 214 37.66 -2.46 -48.41
C PHE A 214 37.20 -2.97 -49.79
N PRO A 215 37.88 -4.01 -50.35
CA PRO A 215 37.43 -4.70 -51.55
C PRO A 215 36.07 -5.40 -51.37
N GLU A 216 35.26 -5.46 -52.42
CA GLU A 216 33.90 -6.03 -52.42
C GLU A 216 33.81 -7.48 -51.90
N ARG A 217 34.87 -8.29 -52.08
CA ARG A 217 34.94 -9.67 -51.56
C ARG A 217 34.82 -9.74 -50.03
N TRP A 218 35.22 -8.70 -49.31
CA TRP A 218 35.11 -8.65 -47.85
C TRP A 218 33.66 -8.53 -47.36
N LEU A 219 32.76 -7.94 -48.17
CA LEU A 219 31.35 -7.83 -47.82
C LEU A 219 30.68 -9.19 -47.72
N TRP A 220 31.02 -10.10 -48.64
CA TRP A 220 30.53 -11.48 -48.62
C TRP A 220 31.04 -12.27 -47.43
N ILE A 221 32.33 -12.11 -47.08
CA ILE A 221 32.93 -12.78 -45.92
C ILE A 221 32.28 -12.30 -44.62
N VAL A 222 32.13 -10.99 -44.44
CA VAL A 222 31.49 -10.40 -43.25
C VAL A 222 30.02 -10.79 -43.18
N GLY A 223 29.29 -10.76 -44.30
CA GLY A 223 27.90 -11.22 -44.37
C GLY A 223 27.76 -12.69 -43.94
N PHE A 224 28.61 -13.57 -44.45
CA PHE A 224 28.61 -14.99 -44.09
C PHE A 224 28.88 -15.22 -42.60
N ILE A 225 29.87 -14.51 -42.03
CA ILE A 225 30.20 -14.60 -40.59
C ILE A 225 29.03 -14.12 -39.74
N LEU A 226 28.42 -12.97 -40.07
CA LEU A 226 27.29 -12.42 -39.33
C LEU A 226 26.05 -13.34 -39.40
N THR A 227 25.75 -13.90 -40.57
CA THR A 227 24.68 -14.87 -40.73
C THR A 227 24.96 -16.16 -39.94
N GLY A 228 26.19 -16.67 -39.99
CA GLY A 228 26.59 -17.85 -39.20
C GLY A 228 26.46 -17.63 -37.70
N LEU A 229 26.92 -16.48 -37.19
CA LEU A 229 26.76 -16.09 -35.78
C LEU A 229 25.29 -15.97 -35.39
N PHE A 230 24.45 -15.39 -36.25
CA PHE A 230 23.02 -15.28 -36.02
C PHE A 230 22.35 -16.65 -35.85
N PHE A 231 22.61 -17.60 -36.75
CA PHE A 231 22.03 -18.95 -36.65
C PHE A 231 22.57 -19.74 -35.46
N LEU A 232 23.86 -19.58 -35.12
CA LEU A 232 24.46 -20.22 -33.96
C LEU A 232 23.81 -19.71 -32.66
N GLU A 233 23.65 -18.40 -32.52
CA GLU A 233 23.01 -17.78 -31.35
C GLU A 233 21.49 -18.07 -31.31
N ALA A 234 20.81 -18.13 -32.46
CA ALA A 234 19.41 -18.57 -32.54
C ALA A 234 19.22 -20.02 -32.09
N THR A 235 20.12 -20.92 -32.51
CA THR A 235 20.08 -22.33 -32.11
C THR A 235 20.36 -22.48 -30.61
N TRP A 236 21.37 -21.78 -30.10
CA TRP A 236 21.71 -21.78 -28.68
C TRP A 236 20.58 -21.25 -27.80
N SER A 237 20.00 -20.10 -28.15
CA SER A 237 18.88 -19.51 -27.42
C SER A 237 17.62 -20.38 -27.46
N LEU A 238 17.37 -21.09 -28.56
CA LEU A 238 16.28 -22.04 -28.67
C LEU A 238 16.46 -23.23 -27.72
N ILE A 239 17.68 -23.77 -27.61
CA ILE A 239 18.02 -24.85 -26.65
C ILE A 239 17.83 -24.39 -25.20
N MET A 240 18.12 -23.12 -24.90
CA MET A 240 17.96 -22.54 -23.55
C MET A 240 16.51 -22.16 -23.21
N LEU A 241 15.62 -22.08 -24.19
CA LEU A 241 14.24 -21.61 -24.02
C LEU A 241 13.44 -22.40 -22.97
N PRO A 242 13.51 -23.75 -22.89
CA PRO A 242 12.83 -24.51 -21.83
C PRO A 242 13.28 -24.11 -20.43
N SER A 243 14.57 -23.85 -20.22
CA SER A 243 15.12 -23.42 -18.91
C SER A 243 14.58 -22.05 -18.50
N GLU A 244 14.58 -21.09 -19.43
CA GLU A 244 14.00 -19.76 -19.18
C GLU A 244 12.50 -19.83 -18.89
N TRP A 245 11.78 -20.73 -19.56
CA TRP A 245 10.36 -20.94 -19.29
C TRP A 245 10.11 -21.47 -17.87
N ILE A 246 10.90 -22.43 -17.42
CA ILE A 246 10.82 -22.95 -16.04
C ILE A 246 11.09 -21.83 -15.03
N LYS A 247 12.12 -21.00 -15.24
CA LYS A 247 12.43 -19.86 -14.36
C LYS A 247 11.28 -18.86 -14.28
N VAL A 248 10.68 -18.50 -15.41
CA VAL A 248 9.54 -17.58 -15.47
C VAL A 248 8.33 -18.16 -14.73
N ARG A 249 7.99 -19.43 -14.98
CA ARG A 249 6.89 -20.09 -14.27
C ARG A 249 7.13 -20.18 -12.76
N ALA A 250 8.37 -20.49 -12.35
CA ALA A 250 8.73 -20.54 -10.94
C ALA A 250 8.57 -19.16 -10.28
N HIS A 251 9.00 -18.09 -10.96
CA HIS A 251 8.82 -16.73 -10.47
C HIS A 251 7.35 -16.32 -10.40
N GLN A 252 6.56 -16.57 -11.45
CA GLN A 252 5.11 -16.31 -11.46
C GLN A 252 4.42 -17.05 -10.31
N LYS A 253 4.76 -18.33 -10.08
CA LYS A 253 4.22 -19.10 -8.96
C LYS A 253 4.55 -18.46 -7.59
N LYS A 254 5.78 -17.97 -7.41
CA LYS A 254 6.17 -17.25 -6.18
C LYS A 254 5.38 -15.96 -5.99
N VAL A 255 5.26 -15.14 -7.04
CA VAL A 255 4.47 -13.91 -7.01
C VAL A 255 3.00 -14.19 -6.67
N THR A 256 2.40 -15.19 -7.32
CA THR A 256 1.01 -15.59 -7.02
C THR A 256 0.86 -16.02 -5.57
N LEU A 257 1.83 -16.77 -5.03
CA LEU A 257 1.83 -17.14 -3.62
C LEU A 257 1.90 -15.91 -2.70
N TYR A 258 2.73 -14.92 -3.01
CA TYR A 258 2.83 -13.69 -2.21
C TYR A 258 1.52 -12.91 -2.24
N LEU A 259 0.94 -12.70 -3.43
CA LEU A 259 -0.36 -12.03 -3.59
C LEU A 259 -1.48 -12.75 -2.84
N ASP A 260 -1.47 -14.09 -2.85
CA ASP A 260 -2.46 -14.90 -2.13
C ASP A 260 -2.31 -14.76 -0.61
N GLN A 261 -1.09 -14.80 -0.07
CA GLN A 261 -0.84 -14.57 1.36
C GLN A 261 -1.25 -13.16 1.80
N MET A 262 -0.88 -12.13 1.02
CA MET A 262 -1.24 -10.74 1.33
C MET A 262 -2.75 -10.51 1.25
N ASN A 263 -3.40 -11.08 0.22
CA ASN A 263 -4.86 -11.03 0.09
C ASN A 263 -5.57 -11.78 1.23
N GLY A 264 -5.04 -12.93 1.64
CA GLY A 264 -5.55 -13.70 2.78
C GLY A 264 -5.49 -12.91 4.08
N LEU A 265 -4.34 -12.29 4.38
CA LEU A 265 -4.17 -11.40 5.53
C LEU A 265 -5.14 -10.23 5.45
N TYR A 266 -5.18 -9.53 4.31
CA TYR A 266 -6.03 -8.35 4.16
C TYR A 266 -7.52 -8.70 4.33
N ARG A 267 -7.99 -9.80 3.75
CA ARG A 267 -9.38 -10.27 3.93
C ARG A 267 -9.72 -10.65 5.37
N SER A 268 -8.75 -11.08 6.18
CA SER A 268 -8.99 -11.36 7.60
C SER A 268 -9.37 -10.10 8.39
N LEU A 269 -9.03 -8.92 7.88
CA LEU A 269 -9.37 -7.62 8.47
C LEU A 269 -10.79 -7.13 8.11
N ALA A 270 -11.48 -7.80 7.18
CA ALA A 270 -12.81 -7.42 6.72
C ALA A 270 -13.95 -7.72 7.72
N SER A 271 -13.67 -8.31 8.88
CA SER A 271 -14.69 -8.79 9.84
C SER A 271 -15.22 -7.68 10.74
N ASP A 272 -16.51 -7.38 10.77
CA ASP A 272 -17.09 -6.37 11.68
C ASP A 272 -16.98 -6.71 13.19
N GLY A 273 -16.48 -7.90 13.54
CA GLY A 273 -16.25 -8.32 14.92
C GLY A 273 -14.85 -7.99 15.45
N PRO A 274 -14.58 -8.32 16.73
CA PRO A 274 -13.26 -8.15 17.33
C PRO A 274 -12.21 -9.05 16.65
N ILE A 275 -11.09 -8.45 16.28
CA ILE A 275 -9.96 -9.10 15.62
C ILE A 275 -8.84 -9.28 16.65
N SER A 276 -8.22 -10.45 16.67
CA SER A 276 -7.07 -10.69 17.55
C SER A 276 -5.77 -10.21 16.91
N ALA A 277 -5.05 -9.31 17.57
CA ALA A 277 -3.73 -8.85 17.14
C ALA A 277 -2.72 -10.00 17.06
N ARG A 278 -2.83 -10.98 17.95
CA ARG A 278 -2.02 -12.20 17.91
C ARG A 278 -2.27 -13.01 16.63
N HIS A 279 -3.54 -13.18 16.25
CA HIS A 279 -3.89 -13.88 15.02
C HIS A 279 -3.31 -13.19 13.78
N ILE A 280 -3.43 -11.85 13.72
CA ILE A 280 -2.85 -11.05 12.63
C ILE A 280 -1.32 -11.14 12.62
N SER A 281 -0.67 -11.06 13.79
CA SER A 281 0.78 -11.23 13.92
C SER A 281 1.26 -12.61 13.45
N GLU A 282 0.52 -13.68 13.78
CA GLU A 282 0.81 -15.04 13.30
C GLU A 282 0.67 -15.16 11.77
N LEU A 283 -0.33 -14.51 11.16
CA LEU A 283 -0.48 -14.47 9.70
C LEU A 283 0.61 -13.63 9.02
N VAL A 284 1.01 -12.52 9.64
CA VAL A 284 2.14 -11.68 9.21
C VAL A 284 3.43 -12.50 9.24
N ALA A 285 3.73 -13.18 10.34
CA ALA A 285 4.91 -14.05 10.46
C ALA A 285 4.91 -15.16 9.41
N LYS A 286 3.79 -15.87 9.24
CA LYS A 286 3.64 -16.93 8.23
C LYS A 286 3.86 -16.44 6.81
N SER A 287 3.39 -15.23 6.47
CA SER A 287 3.61 -14.66 5.15
C SER A 287 5.04 -14.16 4.96
N THR A 288 5.70 -13.69 6.04
CA THR A 288 7.12 -13.35 6.03
C THR A 288 8.03 -14.57 5.85
N ASP A 289 7.69 -15.73 6.42
CA ASP A 289 8.42 -17.00 6.17
C ASP A 289 8.43 -17.39 4.69
N VAL A 290 7.40 -16.97 3.94
CA VAL A 290 7.29 -17.20 2.50
C VAL A 290 8.05 -16.14 1.70
N GLY A 291 8.40 -15.01 2.30
CA GLY A 291 9.20 -13.92 1.71
C GLY A 291 8.46 -12.59 1.56
N VAL A 292 7.27 -12.43 2.14
CA VAL A 292 6.55 -11.14 2.16
C VAL A 292 7.19 -10.21 3.19
N ILE A 293 7.49 -8.98 2.79
CA ILE A 293 8.06 -7.96 3.66
C ILE A 293 6.94 -7.02 4.08
N TRP A 294 6.67 -6.94 5.38
CA TRP A 294 5.69 -6.02 5.94
C TRP A 294 6.38 -4.76 6.50
N PRO A 295 5.68 -3.62 6.57
CA PRO A 295 6.21 -2.43 7.20
C PRO A 295 6.58 -2.67 8.68
N ALA A 296 7.75 -2.18 9.11
CA ALA A 296 8.21 -2.35 10.49
C ALA A 296 7.22 -1.77 11.52
N THR A 297 6.61 -0.63 11.18
CA THR A 297 5.57 0.03 11.98
C THR A 297 4.32 -0.82 12.19
N LEU A 298 3.99 -1.75 11.27
CA LEU A 298 2.89 -2.71 11.49
C LEU A 298 3.22 -3.65 12.65
N HIS A 299 4.45 -4.15 12.73
CA HIS A 299 4.87 -5.03 13.83
C HIS A 299 4.81 -4.31 15.17
N VAL A 300 5.33 -3.08 15.23
CA VAL A 300 5.29 -2.23 16.43
C VAL A 300 3.85 -1.96 16.87
N LEU A 301 2.96 -1.65 15.93
CA LEU A 301 1.55 -1.43 16.21
C LEU A 301 0.88 -2.69 16.77
N LEU A 302 1.13 -3.86 16.18
CA LEU A 302 0.56 -5.13 16.66
C LEU A 302 1.08 -5.49 18.07
N GLU A 303 2.37 -5.26 18.35
CA GLU A 303 2.95 -5.47 19.67
C GLU A 303 2.31 -4.56 20.74
N ASP A 304 2.12 -3.28 20.42
CA ASP A 304 1.42 -2.33 21.30
C ASP A 304 -0.02 -2.80 21.59
N ILE A 305 -0.77 -3.21 20.56
CA ILE A 305 -2.14 -3.71 20.74
C ILE A 305 -2.17 -4.98 21.59
N MET A 306 -1.22 -5.90 21.37
CA MET A 306 -1.10 -7.12 22.19
C MET A 306 -0.85 -6.79 23.67
N ALA A 307 -0.01 -5.80 23.97
CA ALA A 307 0.24 -5.37 25.34
C ALA A 307 -1.03 -4.79 26.02
N ARG A 308 -1.95 -4.22 25.24
CA ARG A 308 -3.21 -3.59 25.71
C ARG A 308 -4.43 -4.51 25.75
N GLY A 309 -4.26 -5.82 25.57
CA GLY A 309 -5.34 -6.81 25.61
C GLY A 309 -5.57 -7.57 24.30
N GLY A 310 -4.88 -7.18 23.23
CA GLY A 310 -4.71 -7.98 22.01
C GLY A 310 -5.94 -8.14 21.13
N ARG A 311 -6.96 -7.29 21.31
CA ARG A 311 -8.17 -7.26 20.49
C ARG A 311 -8.47 -5.83 20.03
N PHE A 312 -8.92 -5.69 18.80
CA PHE A 312 -9.33 -4.42 18.19
C PHE A 312 -10.44 -4.64 17.15
#